data_AF-A0A7W1SQL3-F1
#
_entry.id   AF-A0A7W1SQL3-F1
#
_cell.length_a   1.000
_cell.length_b   1.000
_cell.length_c   1.000
_cell.angle_alpha   90.00
_cell.angle_beta   90.00
_cell.angle_gamma   90.00
#
_symmetry.space_group_name_H-M   'P 1'
#
loop_
_entity.id
_entity.type
_entity.pdbx_description
1 polymer ?
#
loop_
_entity_poly.entity_id
_entity_poly.type
_entity_poly.pdbx_seq_one_letter_code
_entity_poly.pdbx_strand_id
1 'polypeptide(L)'
;MGLFAQGFTLEIVMNALEGKKKLSEVTYVLLRNGQQIEKEMVKNDASQLFILEPGHDYLIRIYKEGYITKSLNINTKNVPSNAYKIDDIFSANPDIQLFPLVEGVDYSALKNPVGKINFDPKAKSFISDAEYARSMAVKVDQIQNQIAQKEKEEAEKKTNYKAAIAKADKAFASNDYTTARASYRDASTLFPEEEHPKNRMKEINVKMAVAMEVEMKAKAEEKAKKEAEEKAKAEEEAKKKAETEEKAKAEAEAKAKKEAEEKAKAEAEEKAKKEAEEKAKADAEAKAKKEAEEKAKAEAEAKAKKEAEEKAKAEAEAKAKKDAEAKAKADAEEKARLEAEAKAKKEAEDKAKAEAEANAKKEAEDKAKAEAEAKAKKEAEEKAKADAEEKDKADAAEKARLEA
;
A
#
# COMPACT_ATOMS: atom_id res chain seq x y z
N MET A 1 23.38 65.90 -13.21
CA MET A 1 22.52 66.52 -14.23
C MET A 1 22.96 66.03 -15.60
N GLY A 2 22.04 65.44 -16.36
CA GLY A 2 22.10 65.41 -17.82
C GLY A 2 22.58 64.12 -18.46
N LEU A 3 21.72 63.11 -18.51
CA LEU A 3 21.58 62.08 -19.56
C LEU A 3 20.33 61.26 -19.17
N PHE A 4 19.50 60.83 -20.12
CA PHE A 4 18.14 60.26 -19.93
C PHE A 4 17.09 61.34 -19.60
N ALA A 5 16.02 61.60 -20.36
CA ALA A 5 15.28 60.78 -21.29
C ALA A 5 14.90 61.56 -22.57
N GLN A 6 15.12 60.97 -23.74
CA GLN A 6 14.37 61.35 -24.94
C GLN A 6 13.09 60.51 -24.96
N GLY A 7 12.13 60.79 -24.08
CA GLY A 7 10.91 59.97 -24.05
C GLY A 7 10.02 60.12 -22.80
N PHE A 8 9.09 59.17 -22.67
CA PHE A 8 8.30 58.92 -21.46
C PHE A 8 9.02 57.91 -20.55
N THR A 9 8.51 57.74 -19.33
CA THR A 9 8.89 56.66 -18.41
C THR A 9 7.68 55.79 -18.09
N LEU A 10 7.87 54.47 -17.97
CA LEU A 10 6.83 53.56 -17.47
C LEU A 10 7.24 52.95 -16.12
N GLU A 11 6.46 53.27 -15.09
CA GLU A 11 6.61 52.72 -13.75
C GLU A 11 5.72 51.49 -13.55
N ILE A 12 6.30 50.39 -13.09
CA ILE A 12 5.58 49.15 -12.79
C ILE A 12 5.73 48.84 -11.31
N VAL A 13 4.64 48.96 -10.54
CA VAL A 13 4.62 48.52 -9.14
C VAL A 13 3.99 47.15 -9.08
N MET A 14 4.82 46.12 -9.07
CA MET A 14 4.36 44.74 -9.09
C MET A 14 4.22 44.17 -7.69
N ASN A 15 3.11 43.49 -7.41
CA ASN A 15 2.95 42.70 -6.17
C ASN A 15 2.95 41.19 -6.47
N ALA A 16 3.68 40.41 -5.68
CA ALA A 16 3.56 38.95 -5.67
C ALA A 16 2.67 38.48 -4.50
N LEU A 17 1.60 37.78 -4.83
CA LEU A 17 0.55 37.41 -3.88
C LEU A 17 0.29 35.90 -3.86
N GLU A 18 -0.19 35.41 -2.72
CA GLU A 18 -0.87 34.13 -2.58
C GLU A 18 -2.26 34.42 -2.01
N GLY A 19 -3.28 34.36 -2.87
CA GLY A 19 -4.61 34.88 -2.55
C GLY A 19 -4.55 36.38 -2.27
N LYS A 20 -4.86 36.76 -1.03
CA LYS A 20 -4.80 38.17 -0.57
C LYS A 20 -3.50 38.53 0.16
N LYS A 21 -2.62 37.55 0.41
CA LYS A 21 -1.42 37.74 1.21
C LYS A 21 -0.22 38.10 0.32
N LYS A 22 0.50 39.16 0.70
CA LYS A 22 1.81 39.48 0.11
C LYS A 22 2.85 38.44 0.51
N LEU A 23 3.61 37.94 -0.45
CA LEU A 23 4.66 36.95 -0.22
C LEU A 23 6.00 37.61 0.18
N SER A 24 6.70 37.04 1.15
CA SER A 24 8.10 37.39 1.42
C SER A 24 9.05 36.50 0.61
N GLU A 25 10.31 36.94 0.51
CA GLU A 25 11.41 36.22 -0.13
C GLU A 25 11.15 35.92 -1.62
N VAL A 26 10.56 36.91 -2.30
CA VAL A 26 10.27 36.83 -3.73
C VAL A 26 11.45 37.38 -4.50
N THR A 27 11.90 36.62 -5.50
CA THR A 27 12.96 37.01 -6.42
C THR A 27 12.36 37.56 -7.70
N TYR A 28 12.82 38.75 -8.09
CA TYR A 28 12.51 39.36 -9.37
C TYR A 28 13.73 39.37 -10.29
N VAL A 29 13.52 39.05 -11.56
CA VAL A 29 14.54 39.14 -12.61
C VAL A 29 14.00 39.96 -13.78
N LEU A 30 14.65 41.07 -14.08
CA LEU A 30 14.31 41.94 -15.21
C LEU A 30 15.20 41.65 -16.42
N LEU A 31 14.57 41.30 -17.53
CA LEU A 31 15.21 41.15 -18.83
C LEU A 31 14.74 42.27 -19.76
N ARG A 32 15.67 42.86 -20.51
CA ARG A 32 15.45 43.84 -21.58
C ARG A 32 15.95 43.27 -22.89
N ASN A 33 15.06 43.18 -23.88
CA ASN A 33 15.32 42.57 -25.19
C ASN A 33 15.95 41.16 -25.07
N GLY A 34 15.50 40.38 -24.08
CA GLY A 34 16.02 39.03 -23.80
C GLY A 34 17.33 38.97 -22.99
N GLN A 35 18.00 40.10 -22.75
CA GLN A 35 19.20 40.16 -21.91
C GLN A 35 18.83 40.57 -20.49
N GLN A 36 19.30 39.84 -19.49
CA GLN A 36 19.13 40.22 -18.08
C GLN A 36 19.88 41.53 -17.81
N ILE A 37 19.19 42.52 -17.25
CA ILE A 37 19.76 43.86 -16.97
C ILE A 37 19.89 44.18 -15.49
N GLU A 38 19.10 43.54 -14.63
CA GLU A 38 19.26 43.65 -13.18
C GLU A 38 19.65 42.29 -12.59
N LYS A 39 20.51 42.32 -11.56
CA LYS A 39 20.77 41.14 -10.73
C LYS A 39 19.48 40.71 -10.05
N GLU A 40 19.40 39.43 -9.69
CA GLU A 40 18.28 38.89 -8.94
C GLU A 40 18.03 39.72 -7.67
N MET A 41 16.82 40.22 -7.52
CA MET A 41 16.42 41.02 -6.37
C MET A 41 15.51 40.21 -5.48
N VAL A 42 16.01 39.79 -4.33
CA VAL A 42 15.20 39.16 -3.29
C VAL A 42 14.53 40.24 -2.46
N LYS A 43 13.20 40.18 -2.34
CA LYS A 43 12.39 41.16 -1.65
C LYS A 43 11.62 40.53 -0.50
N ASN A 44 11.68 41.18 0.67
CA ASN A 44 10.93 40.77 1.85
C ASN A 44 9.51 41.37 1.86
N ASP A 45 9.35 42.54 1.25
CA ASP A 45 8.09 43.10 0.84
C ASP A 45 7.79 42.67 -0.59
N ALA A 46 6.69 41.96 -0.83
CA ALA A 46 6.33 41.42 -2.15
C ALA A 46 6.12 42.47 -3.26
N SER A 47 6.44 43.74 -3.01
CA SER A 47 6.23 44.88 -3.89
C SER A 47 7.57 45.31 -4.49
N GLN A 48 7.63 45.41 -5.81
CA GLN A 48 8.82 45.89 -6.52
C GLN A 48 8.44 46.94 -7.55
N LEU A 49 9.11 48.09 -7.49
CA LEU A 49 9.03 49.14 -8.51
C LEU A 49 10.07 48.86 -9.61
N PHE A 50 9.63 48.85 -10.86
CA PHE A 50 10.50 48.87 -12.03
C PHE A 50 10.28 50.16 -12.81
N ILE A 51 11.37 50.79 -13.23
CA ILE A 51 11.35 51.99 -14.07
C ILE A 51 11.83 51.57 -15.46
N LEU A 52 10.94 51.64 -16.45
CA LEU A 52 11.17 51.10 -17.79
C LEU A 52 11.30 52.21 -18.83
N GLU A 53 12.41 52.21 -19.56
CA GLU A 53 12.69 53.12 -20.66
C GLU A 53 11.93 52.72 -21.94
N PRO A 54 11.58 53.69 -22.81
CA PRO A 54 10.88 53.43 -24.07
C PRO A 54 11.73 52.66 -25.09
N GLY A 55 11.10 52.02 -26.07
CA GLY A 55 11.79 51.38 -27.19
C GLY A 55 12.27 49.94 -26.93
N HIS A 56 11.82 49.33 -25.84
CA HIS A 56 12.31 48.02 -25.41
C HIS A 56 11.19 47.01 -25.15
N ASP A 57 11.54 45.73 -25.28
CA ASP A 57 10.69 44.63 -24.84
C ASP A 57 11.23 44.10 -23.52
N TYR A 58 10.41 44.13 -22.47
CA TYR A 58 10.81 43.70 -21.14
C TYR A 58 10.11 42.40 -20.76
N LEU A 59 10.81 41.57 -19.99
CA LEU A 59 10.24 40.40 -19.32
C LEU A 59 10.64 40.46 -17.85
N ILE A 60 9.65 40.51 -16.97
CA ILE A 60 9.85 40.40 -15.52
C ILE A 60 9.52 38.96 -15.14
N ARG A 61 10.50 38.21 -14.62
CA ARG A 61 10.27 36.89 -14.02
C ARG A 61 10.14 37.03 -12.51
N ILE A 62 9.18 36.31 -11.94
CA ILE A 62 8.85 36.29 -10.53
C ILE A 62 8.97 34.84 -10.06
N TYR A 63 9.87 34.61 -9.11
CA TYR A 63 10.19 33.30 -8.56
C TYR A 63 10.18 33.35 -7.03
N LYS A 64 9.77 32.25 -6.41
CA LYS A 64 9.95 31.97 -5.00
C LYS A 64 10.21 30.47 -4.83
N GLU A 65 11.11 30.11 -3.94
CA GLU A 65 11.41 28.70 -3.67
C GLU A 65 10.17 27.95 -3.20
N GLY A 66 9.92 26.76 -3.78
CA GLY A 66 8.72 25.96 -3.53
C GLY A 66 7.45 26.47 -4.21
N TYR A 67 7.51 27.55 -4.98
CA TYR A 67 6.38 28.12 -5.72
C TYR A 67 6.59 28.04 -7.23
N ILE A 68 5.49 28.11 -7.97
CA ILE A 68 5.55 28.26 -9.42
C ILE A 68 6.27 29.56 -9.82
N THR A 69 6.99 29.51 -10.94
CA THR A 69 7.54 30.72 -11.57
C THR A 69 6.53 31.30 -12.54
N LYS A 70 6.34 32.63 -12.50
CA LYS A 70 5.55 33.37 -13.49
C LYS A 70 6.37 34.46 -14.14
N SER A 71 5.90 34.93 -15.29
CA SER A 71 6.51 36.08 -15.95
C SER A 71 5.48 37.04 -16.53
N LEU A 72 5.83 38.33 -16.60
CA LEU A 72 5.02 39.37 -17.22
C LEU A 72 5.84 40.01 -18.34
N ASN A 73 5.27 40.11 -19.53
CA ASN A 73 5.90 40.81 -20.65
C ASN A 73 5.35 42.23 -20.75
N ILE A 74 6.23 43.18 -21.04
CA ILE A 74 5.89 44.60 -21.13
C ILE A 74 6.59 45.18 -22.35
N ASN A 75 5.83 45.63 -23.33
CA ASN A 75 6.36 46.16 -24.56
C ASN A 75 6.23 47.68 -24.60
N THR A 76 7.37 48.36 -24.62
CA THR A 76 7.46 49.83 -24.72
C THR A 76 7.91 50.28 -26.13
N LYS A 77 7.91 49.37 -27.10
CA LYS A 77 8.24 49.69 -28.50
C LYS A 77 7.03 50.33 -29.18
N ASN A 78 7.30 51.04 -30.28
CA ASN A 78 6.27 51.56 -31.18
C ASN A 78 5.24 52.49 -30.55
N VAL A 79 5.57 53.13 -29.42
CA VAL A 79 4.73 54.20 -28.85
C VAL A 79 4.85 55.43 -29.74
N PRO A 80 3.75 55.94 -30.32
CA PRO A 80 3.80 57.11 -31.19
C PRO A 80 4.30 58.34 -30.43
N SER A 81 5.26 59.09 -30.99
CA SER A 81 5.83 60.29 -30.36
C SER A 81 4.83 61.41 -30.11
N ASN A 82 3.70 61.42 -30.82
CA ASN A 82 2.59 62.36 -30.60
C ASN A 82 1.61 61.90 -29.50
N ALA A 83 1.81 60.70 -28.94
CA ALA A 83 0.93 60.14 -27.93
C ALA A 83 1.41 60.37 -26.49
N TYR A 84 2.60 60.95 -26.31
CA TYR A 84 3.17 61.34 -25.02
C TYR A 84 3.96 62.65 -25.12
N LYS A 85 4.18 63.31 -23.99
CA LYS A 85 5.13 64.41 -23.84
C LYS A 85 6.44 63.88 -23.25
N ILE A 86 7.53 64.59 -23.53
CA ILE A 86 8.80 64.33 -22.85
C ILE A 86 8.56 64.44 -21.34
N ASP A 87 9.07 63.47 -20.60
CA ASP A 87 8.91 63.30 -19.15
C ASP A 87 7.51 62.85 -18.67
N ASP A 88 6.60 62.45 -19.58
CA ASP A 88 5.36 61.79 -19.16
C ASP A 88 5.68 60.50 -18.40
N ILE A 89 4.98 60.26 -17.29
CA ILE A 89 5.09 59.05 -16.48
C ILE A 89 3.80 58.25 -16.62
N PHE A 90 3.92 57.06 -17.17
CA PHE A 90 2.87 56.04 -17.15
C PHE A 90 3.08 55.11 -15.97
N SER A 91 2.00 54.56 -15.41
CA SER A 91 2.08 53.63 -14.30
C SER A 91 1.15 52.44 -14.50
N ALA A 92 1.60 51.24 -14.13
CA ALA A 92 0.76 50.05 -14.03
C ALA A 92 1.12 49.22 -12.80
N ASN A 93 0.10 48.68 -12.13
CA ASN A 93 0.27 47.99 -10.84
C ASN A 93 -0.25 46.55 -10.91
N PRO A 94 0.45 45.64 -11.62
CA PRO A 94 -0.01 44.26 -11.77
C PRO A 94 0.20 43.45 -10.49
N ASP A 95 -0.85 42.72 -10.10
CA ASP A 95 -0.79 41.70 -9.06
C ASP A 95 -0.55 40.31 -9.70
N ILE A 96 0.51 39.64 -9.27
CA ILE A 96 0.89 38.30 -9.75
C ILE A 96 0.62 37.27 -8.67
N GLN A 97 -0.36 36.40 -8.92
CA GLN A 97 -0.68 35.28 -8.04
C GLN A 97 0.31 34.13 -8.23
N LEU A 98 1.11 33.82 -7.21
CA LEU A 98 1.93 32.62 -7.14
C LEU A 98 1.23 31.58 -6.27
N PHE A 99 1.45 30.32 -6.58
CA PHE A 99 0.96 29.19 -5.79
C PHE A 99 2.07 28.14 -5.59
N PRO A 100 1.99 27.32 -4.54
CA PRO A 100 2.98 26.28 -4.27
C PRO A 100 3.10 25.27 -5.42
N LEU A 101 4.29 24.68 -5.56
CA LEU A 101 4.51 23.53 -6.44
C LEU A 101 3.93 22.27 -5.81
N VAL A 102 3.16 21.53 -6.60
CA VAL A 102 2.59 20.24 -6.25
C VAL A 102 3.17 19.18 -7.19
N GLU A 103 3.66 18.10 -6.61
CA GLU A 103 4.27 17.01 -7.36
C GLU A 103 3.27 16.38 -8.34
N GLY A 104 3.72 16.11 -9.57
CA GLY A 104 2.90 15.48 -10.61
C GLY A 104 1.93 16.41 -11.36
N VAL A 105 2.01 17.73 -11.14
CA VAL A 105 1.28 18.75 -11.94
C VAL A 105 2.14 19.28 -13.09
N ASP A 106 1.57 19.45 -14.28
CA ASP A 106 2.27 20.05 -15.42
C ASP A 106 2.17 21.59 -15.44
N TYR A 107 3.30 22.26 -15.26
CA TYR A 107 3.42 23.72 -15.26
C TYR A 107 3.91 24.30 -16.60
N SER A 108 4.02 23.50 -17.65
CA SER A 108 4.64 23.91 -18.92
C SER A 108 4.01 25.15 -19.56
N ALA A 109 2.71 25.39 -19.35
CA ALA A 109 2.03 26.60 -19.83
C ALA A 109 2.61 27.90 -19.24
N LEU A 110 3.15 27.85 -18.02
CA LEU A 110 3.72 29.00 -17.30
C LEU A 110 5.12 29.38 -17.75
N LYS A 111 5.72 28.62 -18.70
CA LYS A 111 6.93 29.05 -19.42
C LYS A 111 6.68 30.31 -20.25
N ASN A 112 5.44 30.53 -20.68
CA ASN A 112 5.01 31.76 -21.34
C ASN A 112 4.61 32.82 -20.32
N PRO A 113 4.69 34.13 -20.67
CA PRO A 113 4.19 35.19 -19.81
C PRO A 113 2.73 34.99 -19.44
N VAL A 114 2.36 35.25 -18.20
CA VAL A 114 0.96 35.18 -17.74
C VAL A 114 0.14 36.40 -18.10
N GLY A 115 0.82 37.48 -18.51
CA GLY A 115 0.19 38.70 -19.00
C GLY A 115 1.14 39.46 -19.94
N LYS A 116 0.55 40.39 -20.69
CA LYS A 116 1.26 41.34 -21.55
C LYS A 116 0.72 42.73 -21.30
N ILE A 117 1.61 43.71 -21.20
CA ILE A 117 1.26 45.13 -21.12
C ILE A 117 1.82 45.81 -22.36
N ASN A 118 0.95 46.48 -23.12
CA ASN A 118 1.29 47.18 -24.35
C ASN A 118 0.68 48.58 -24.35
N PHE A 119 1.25 49.49 -25.13
CA PHE A 119 0.64 50.80 -25.35
C PHE A 119 -0.61 50.68 -26.23
N ASP A 120 -1.73 51.23 -25.76
CA ASP A 120 -2.97 51.34 -26.54
C ASP A 120 -3.12 52.77 -27.09
N PRO A 121 -3.12 52.95 -28.42
CA PRO A 121 -3.21 54.28 -29.03
C PRO A 121 -4.52 55.02 -28.75
N LYS A 122 -5.62 54.31 -28.46
CA LYS A 122 -6.94 54.93 -28.20
C LYS A 122 -7.00 55.47 -26.79
N ALA A 123 -6.54 54.68 -25.81
CA ALA A 123 -6.43 55.06 -24.41
C ALA A 123 -5.25 56.00 -24.14
N LYS A 124 -4.29 56.08 -25.07
CA LYS A 124 -3.01 56.79 -24.92
C LYS A 124 -2.29 56.39 -23.63
N SER A 125 -2.34 55.10 -23.31
CA SER A 125 -1.80 54.56 -22.05
C SER A 125 -1.37 53.11 -22.23
N PHE A 126 -0.58 52.61 -21.30
CA PHE A 126 -0.21 51.19 -21.23
C PHE A 126 -1.33 50.40 -20.57
N ILE A 127 -1.85 49.41 -21.29
CA ILE A 127 -2.93 48.55 -20.80
C ILE A 127 -2.54 47.08 -20.92
N SER A 128 -3.23 46.25 -20.12
CA SER A 128 -3.13 44.80 -20.23
C SER A 128 -3.79 44.31 -21.52
N ASP A 129 -3.12 43.40 -22.24
CA ASP A 129 -3.71 42.65 -23.33
C ASP A 129 -4.76 41.68 -22.77
N ALA A 130 -6.02 42.11 -22.81
CA ALA A 130 -7.14 41.39 -22.19
C ALA A 130 -7.39 40.02 -22.85
N GLU A 131 -7.17 39.88 -24.16
CA GLU A 131 -7.36 38.60 -24.86
C GLU A 131 -6.28 37.61 -24.49
N TYR A 132 -5.01 38.05 -24.50
CA TYR A 132 -3.90 37.23 -24.06
C TYR A 132 -4.05 36.83 -22.58
N ALA A 133 -4.40 37.78 -21.71
CA ALA A 133 -4.60 37.54 -20.29
C ALA A 133 -5.73 36.51 -20.06
N ARG A 134 -6.86 36.61 -20.77
CA ARG A 134 -7.93 35.60 -20.71
C ARG A 134 -7.46 34.22 -21.18
N SER A 135 -6.69 34.16 -22.27
CA SER A 135 -6.16 32.88 -22.78
C SER A 135 -5.23 32.20 -21.77
N MET A 136 -4.41 32.99 -21.05
CA MET A 136 -3.53 32.49 -20.01
C MET A 136 -4.28 32.16 -18.73
N ALA A 137 -5.31 32.92 -18.37
CA ALA A 137 -6.18 32.62 -17.23
C ALA A 137 -6.78 31.21 -17.35
N VAL A 138 -7.31 30.83 -18.52
CA VAL A 138 -7.84 29.47 -18.75
C VAL A 138 -6.79 28.40 -18.48
N LYS A 139 -5.53 28.60 -18.92
CA LYS A 139 -4.44 27.65 -18.66
C LYS A 139 -4.05 27.61 -17.19
N VAL A 140 -4.06 28.75 -16.51
CA VAL A 140 -3.81 28.83 -15.07
C VAL A 140 -4.91 28.12 -14.30
N ASP A 141 -6.17 28.28 -14.69
CA ASP A 141 -7.32 27.60 -14.07
C ASP A 141 -7.21 26.07 -14.25
N GLN A 142 -6.80 25.60 -15.42
CA GLN A 142 -6.52 24.17 -15.65
C GLN A 142 -5.42 23.64 -14.73
N ILE A 143 -4.34 24.39 -14.54
CA ILE A 143 -3.27 24.03 -13.60
C ILE A 143 -3.80 24.00 -12.16
N GLN A 144 -4.60 24.99 -11.76
CA GLN A 144 -5.20 25.03 -10.42
C GLN A 144 -6.15 23.86 -10.18
N ASN A 145 -6.91 23.45 -11.20
CA ASN A 145 -7.75 22.25 -11.11
C ASN A 145 -6.90 20.97 -10.94
N GLN A 146 -5.78 20.85 -11.64
CA GLN A 146 -4.85 19.72 -11.46
C GLN A 146 -4.22 19.72 -10.06
N ILE A 147 -3.83 20.89 -9.54
CA ILE A 147 -3.35 21.05 -8.15
C ILE A 147 -4.41 20.57 -7.17
N ALA A 148 -5.65 21.07 -7.29
CA ALA A 148 -6.74 20.70 -6.40
C ALA A 148 -7.04 19.19 -6.44
N GLN A 149 -6.95 18.56 -7.62
CA GLN A 149 -7.07 17.11 -7.76
C GLN A 149 -5.93 16.37 -7.05
N LYS A 150 -4.67 16.78 -7.25
CA LYS A 150 -3.51 16.16 -6.61
C LYS A 150 -3.54 16.28 -5.09
N GLU A 151 -3.90 17.45 -4.57
CA GLU A 151 -4.06 17.68 -3.14
C GLU A 151 -5.19 16.82 -2.55
N LYS A 152 -6.30 16.68 -3.28
CA LYS A 152 -7.40 15.80 -2.87
C LYS A 152 -6.98 14.32 -2.84
N GLU A 153 -6.27 13.85 -3.88
CA GLU A 153 -5.70 12.51 -3.93
C GLU A 153 -4.76 12.26 -2.75
N GLU A 154 -3.85 13.20 -2.46
CA GLU A 154 -2.93 13.08 -1.33
C GLU A 154 -3.64 13.12 0.03
N ALA A 155 -4.67 13.96 0.19
CA ALA A 155 -5.47 14.03 1.41
C ALA A 155 -6.26 12.74 1.65
N GLU A 156 -6.86 12.16 0.61
CA GLU A 156 -7.53 10.86 0.68
C GLU A 156 -6.53 9.76 1.04
N LYS A 157 -5.36 9.76 0.39
CA LYS A 157 -4.25 8.84 0.69
C LYS A 157 -3.82 8.92 2.16
N LYS A 158 -3.65 10.13 2.72
CA LYS A 158 -3.36 10.36 4.15
C LYS A 158 -4.48 9.84 5.06
N THR A 159 -5.74 9.99 4.65
CA THR A 159 -6.90 9.50 5.40
C THR A 159 -6.93 7.97 5.42
N ASN A 160 -6.74 7.33 4.27
CA ASN A 160 -6.68 5.88 4.13
C ASN A 160 -5.49 5.29 4.91
N TYR A 161 -4.35 5.97 4.91
CA TYR A 161 -3.19 5.59 5.73
C TYR A 161 -3.53 5.60 7.22
N LYS A 162 -4.09 6.71 7.73
CA LYS A 162 -4.49 6.81 9.15
C LYS A 162 -5.49 5.72 9.54
N ALA A 163 -6.46 5.42 8.67
CA ALA A 163 -7.43 4.36 8.89
C ALA A 163 -6.76 2.97 8.93
N ALA A 164 -5.82 2.71 8.01
CA ALA A 164 -5.06 1.46 7.98
C ALA A 164 -4.19 1.29 9.24
N ILE A 165 -3.53 2.35 9.71
CA ILE A 165 -2.77 2.34 10.97
C ILE A 165 -3.68 2.06 12.16
N ALA A 166 -4.80 2.77 12.29
CA ALA A 166 -5.72 2.56 13.40
C ALA A 166 -6.27 1.12 13.43
N LYS A 167 -6.60 0.55 12.26
CA LYS A 167 -7.01 -0.85 12.12
C LYS A 167 -5.88 -1.80 12.52
N ALA A 168 -4.66 -1.53 12.06
CA ALA A 168 -3.48 -2.34 12.35
C ALA A 168 -3.14 -2.35 13.86
N ASP A 169 -3.12 -1.17 14.48
CA ASP A 169 -2.83 -1.01 15.91
C ASP A 169 -3.88 -1.74 16.77
N LYS A 170 -5.16 -1.64 16.41
CA LYS A 170 -6.25 -2.35 17.09
C LYS A 170 -6.10 -3.88 16.99
N ALA A 171 -5.79 -4.39 15.80
CA ALA A 171 -5.55 -5.81 15.58
C ALA A 171 -4.31 -6.29 16.36
N PHE A 172 -3.23 -5.49 16.33
CA PHE A 172 -2.00 -5.76 17.06
C PHE A 172 -2.23 -5.87 18.57
N ALA A 173 -2.97 -4.92 19.15
CA ALA A 173 -3.34 -4.92 20.56
C ALA A 173 -4.21 -6.14 20.96
N SER A 174 -4.95 -6.69 19.99
CA SER A 174 -5.79 -7.88 20.18
C SER A 174 -5.05 -9.19 19.89
N ASN A 175 -3.73 -9.16 19.67
CA ASN A 175 -2.89 -10.27 19.20
C ASN A 175 -3.32 -10.91 17.86
N ASP A 176 -4.17 -10.23 17.09
CA ASP A 176 -4.51 -10.62 15.72
C ASP A 176 -3.40 -10.15 14.77
N TYR A 177 -2.30 -10.90 14.82
CA TYR A 177 -1.06 -10.57 14.11
C TYR A 177 -1.20 -10.69 12.58
N THR A 178 -2.09 -11.54 12.08
CA THR A 178 -2.34 -11.68 10.64
C THR A 178 -3.03 -10.42 10.10
N THR A 179 -4.11 -9.97 10.75
CA THR A 179 -4.83 -8.74 10.36
C THR A 179 -3.96 -7.49 10.57
N ALA A 180 -3.21 -7.43 11.66
CA ALA A 180 -2.31 -6.32 11.95
C ALA A 180 -1.25 -6.17 10.85
N ARG A 181 -0.58 -7.27 10.49
CA ARG A 181 0.46 -7.28 9.46
C ARG A 181 -0.09 -6.85 8.10
N ALA A 182 -1.26 -7.36 7.71
CA ALA A 182 -1.90 -6.96 6.46
C ALA A 182 -2.21 -5.45 6.45
N SER A 183 -2.79 -4.92 7.53
CA SER A 183 -3.17 -3.51 7.61
C SER A 183 -1.94 -2.57 7.65
N TYR A 184 -0.84 -2.95 8.31
CA TYR A 184 0.42 -2.19 8.21
C TYR A 184 1.06 -2.25 6.82
N ARG A 185 0.88 -3.36 6.09
CA ARG A 185 1.34 -3.47 4.70
C ARG A 185 0.56 -2.53 3.78
N ASP A 186 -0.76 -2.45 3.96
CA ASP A 186 -1.61 -1.51 3.23
C ASP A 186 -1.15 -0.06 3.49
N ALA A 187 -0.91 0.28 4.77
CA ALA A 187 -0.38 1.58 5.16
C ALA A 187 0.99 1.87 4.52
N SER A 188 1.91 0.89 4.52
CA SER A 188 3.23 1.00 3.89
C SER A 188 3.18 1.11 2.36
N THR A 189 2.11 0.62 1.73
CA THR A 189 1.89 0.78 0.28
C THR A 189 1.48 2.21 -0.06
N LEU A 190 0.69 2.84 0.82
CA LEU A 190 0.32 4.25 0.68
C LEU A 190 1.53 5.15 0.94
N PHE A 191 2.24 5.01 2.06
CA PHE A 191 3.41 5.83 2.35
C PHE A 191 4.66 4.95 2.56
N PRO A 192 5.39 4.62 1.48
CA PRO A 192 6.58 3.77 1.55
C PRO A 192 7.75 4.38 2.34
N GLU A 193 7.80 5.70 2.48
CA GLU A 193 8.87 6.39 3.24
C GLU A 193 8.64 6.34 4.75
N GLU A 194 7.43 6.01 5.21
CA GLU A 194 7.12 5.91 6.64
C GLU A 194 7.75 4.66 7.25
N GLU A 195 8.57 4.85 8.28
CA GLU A 195 9.24 3.74 8.96
C GLU A 195 8.35 3.01 9.97
N HIS A 196 7.35 3.69 10.53
CA HIS A 196 6.47 3.13 11.56
C HIS A 196 5.79 1.82 11.15
N PRO A 197 5.08 1.72 10.00
CA PRO A 197 4.43 0.47 9.59
C PRO A 197 5.44 -0.65 9.33
N LYS A 198 6.60 -0.33 8.76
CA LYS A 198 7.68 -1.29 8.49
C LYS A 198 8.21 -1.91 9.77
N ASN A 199 8.48 -1.08 10.78
CA ASN A 199 9.00 -1.55 12.06
C ASN A 199 7.99 -2.40 12.81
N ARG A 200 6.70 -2.04 12.76
CA ARG A 200 5.63 -2.87 13.33
C ARG A 200 5.49 -4.22 12.63
N MET A 201 5.59 -4.28 11.31
CA MET A 201 5.57 -5.56 10.59
C MET A 201 6.75 -6.47 10.98
N LYS A 202 7.96 -5.91 11.19
CA LYS A 202 9.10 -6.68 11.69
C LYS A 202 8.81 -7.28 13.07
N GLU A 203 8.28 -6.47 13.99
CA GLU A 203 7.89 -6.93 15.33
C GLU A 203 6.85 -8.06 15.24
N ILE A 204 5.82 -7.88 14.40
CA ILE A 204 4.78 -8.89 14.19
C ILE A 204 5.37 -10.20 13.69
N ASN A 205 6.29 -10.17 12.71
CA ASN A 205 6.90 -11.38 12.18
C ASN A 205 7.63 -12.17 13.27
N VAL A 206 8.32 -11.48 14.19
CA VAL A 206 8.97 -12.12 15.34
C VAL A 206 7.92 -12.76 16.25
N LYS A 207 6.85 -12.03 16.59
CA LYS A 207 5.79 -12.56 17.46
C LYS A 207 5.05 -13.76 16.86
N MET A 208 4.77 -13.72 15.56
CA MET A 208 4.16 -14.84 14.83
C MET A 208 5.09 -16.07 14.80
N ALA A 209 6.40 -15.88 14.60
CA ALA A 209 7.35 -16.98 14.63
C ALA A 209 7.39 -17.64 16.02
N VAL A 210 7.43 -16.84 17.09
CA VAL A 210 7.37 -17.34 18.47
C VAL A 210 6.05 -18.08 18.74
N ALA A 211 4.92 -17.52 18.32
CA ALA A 211 3.61 -18.17 18.50
C ALA A 211 3.52 -19.52 17.75
N MET A 212 4.03 -19.58 16.51
CA MET A 212 4.09 -20.80 15.72
C MET A 212 5.00 -21.85 16.36
N GLU A 213 6.14 -21.45 16.91
CA GLU A 213 7.03 -22.36 17.63
C GLU A 213 6.36 -22.93 18.90
N VAL A 214 5.65 -22.10 19.65
CA VAL A 214 4.89 -22.54 20.83
C VAL A 214 3.79 -23.53 20.42
N GLU A 215 3.04 -23.23 19.37
CA GLU A 215 1.98 -24.12 18.87
C GLU A 215 2.55 -25.46 18.36
N MET A 216 3.69 -25.44 17.66
CA MET A 216 4.38 -26.66 17.22
C MET A 216 4.86 -27.51 18.39
N LYS A 217 5.44 -26.89 19.43
CA LYS A 217 5.86 -27.59 20.64
C LYS A 217 4.68 -28.23 21.37
N ALA A 218 3.57 -27.51 21.50
CA ALA A 218 2.35 -28.05 22.12
C ALA A 218 1.79 -29.25 21.34
N LYS A 219 1.71 -29.16 20.00
CA LYS A 219 1.28 -30.28 19.15
C LYS A 219 2.22 -31.48 19.23
N ALA A 220 3.53 -31.25 19.30
CA ALA A 220 4.52 -32.31 19.44
C ALA A 220 4.40 -33.02 20.80
N GLU A 221 4.19 -32.26 21.87
CA GLU A 221 3.99 -32.80 23.22
C GLU A 221 2.68 -33.60 23.33
N GLU A 222 1.58 -33.10 22.75
CA GLU A 222 0.31 -33.83 22.69
C GLU A 222 0.45 -35.17 21.95
N LYS A 223 1.14 -35.16 20.81
CA LYS A 223 1.41 -36.38 20.02
C LYS A 223 2.27 -37.37 20.82
N ALA A 224 3.34 -36.90 21.47
CA ALA A 224 4.20 -37.75 22.30
C ALA A 224 3.43 -38.36 23.48
N LYS A 225 2.53 -37.60 24.12
CA LYS A 225 1.69 -38.09 25.21
C LYS A 225 0.71 -39.17 24.75
N LYS A 226 0.07 -38.99 23.59
CA LYS A 226 -0.83 -40.01 22.99
C LYS A 226 -0.08 -41.29 22.64
N GLU A 227 1.08 -41.19 22.01
CA GLU A 227 1.91 -42.35 21.66
C GLU A 227 2.41 -43.10 22.90
N ALA A 228 2.79 -42.37 23.96
CA ALA A 228 3.18 -42.98 25.24
C ALA A 228 2.01 -43.71 25.92
N GLU A 229 0.81 -43.14 25.90
CA GLU A 229 -0.39 -43.77 26.49
C GLU A 229 -0.81 -45.04 25.73
N GLU A 230 -0.79 -45.02 24.39
CA GLU A 230 -1.07 -46.21 23.58
C GLU A 230 -0.05 -47.32 23.84
N LYS A 231 1.24 -46.97 23.92
CA LYS A 231 2.30 -47.94 24.23
C LYS A 231 2.14 -48.54 25.63
N ALA A 232 1.78 -47.74 26.64
CA ALA A 232 1.53 -48.23 27.99
C ALA A 232 0.33 -49.19 28.06
N LYS A 233 -0.77 -48.86 27.36
CA LYS A 233 -1.95 -49.75 27.25
C LYS A 233 -1.62 -51.07 26.56
N ALA A 234 -0.83 -51.02 25.48
CA ALA A 234 -0.39 -52.22 24.77
C ALA A 234 0.53 -53.12 25.64
N GLU A 235 1.44 -52.53 26.41
CA GLU A 235 2.28 -53.28 27.37
C GLU A 235 1.44 -53.89 28.51
N GLU A 236 0.44 -53.19 29.02
CA GLU A 236 -0.46 -53.71 30.06
C GLU A 236 -1.33 -54.87 29.54
N GLU A 237 -1.88 -54.76 28.33
CA GLU A 237 -2.66 -55.84 27.71
C GLU A 237 -1.78 -57.05 27.39
N ALA A 238 -0.55 -56.84 26.93
CA ALA A 238 0.42 -57.91 26.69
C ALA A 238 0.79 -58.63 28.00
N LYS A 239 1.01 -57.88 29.11
CA LYS A 239 1.24 -58.48 30.43
C LYS A 239 0.05 -59.30 30.90
N LYS A 240 -1.19 -58.78 30.78
CA LYS A 240 -2.41 -59.51 31.15
C LYS A 240 -2.58 -60.80 30.34
N LYS A 241 -2.31 -60.77 29.03
CA LYS A 241 -2.34 -61.98 28.18
C LYS A 241 -1.27 -63.00 28.59
N ALA A 242 -0.04 -62.56 28.85
CA ALA A 242 1.04 -63.43 29.29
C ALA A 242 0.73 -64.10 30.65
N GLU A 243 0.20 -63.35 31.61
CA GLU A 243 -0.15 -63.86 32.94
C GLU A 243 -1.33 -64.86 32.92
N THR A 244 -2.31 -64.66 32.02
CA THR A 244 -3.38 -65.64 31.78
C THR A 244 -2.90 -66.91 31.09
N GLU A 245 -1.94 -66.81 30.17
CA GLU A 245 -1.38 -67.97 29.49
C GLU A 245 -0.48 -68.81 30.42
N GLU A 246 0.26 -68.15 31.32
CA GLU A 246 1.09 -68.81 32.34
C GLU A 246 0.23 -69.55 33.38
N LYS A 247 -0.87 -68.94 33.84
CA LYS A 247 -1.86 -69.63 34.71
C LYS A 247 -2.51 -70.82 34.02
N ALA A 248 -2.86 -70.71 32.74
CA ALA A 248 -3.47 -71.81 31.99
C ALA A 248 -2.50 -73.00 31.77
N LYS A 249 -1.20 -72.72 31.56
CA LYS A 249 -0.16 -73.76 31.49
C LYS A 249 0.10 -74.42 32.85
N ALA A 250 0.13 -73.65 33.94
CA ALA A 250 0.30 -74.18 35.29
C ALA A 250 -0.88 -75.07 35.76
N GLU A 251 -2.12 -74.74 35.38
CA GLU A 251 -3.30 -75.56 35.68
C GLU A 251 -3.36 -76.84 34.82
N ALA A 252 -2.90 -76.80 33.57
CA ALA A 252 -2.80 -77.97 32.69
C ALA A 252 -1.71 -78.95 33.16
N GLU A 253 -0.57 -78.45 33.64
CA GLU A 253 0.52 -79.28 34.19
C GLU A 253 0.15 -79.92 35.54
N ALA A 254 -0.66 -79.23 36.37
CA ALA A 254 -1.20 -79.77 37.61
C ALA A 254 -2.25 -80.88 37.39
N LYS A 255 -3.02 -80.82 36.30
CA LYS A 255 -3.96 -81.89 35.90
C LYS A 255 -3.24 -83.10 35.31
N ALA A 256 -2.18 -82.91 34.53
CA ALA A 256 -1.38 -83.99 33.96
C ALA A 256 -0.59 -84.80 35.00
N LYS A 257 -0.16 -84.18 36.13
CA LYS A 257 0.46 -84.91 37.24
C LYS A 257 -0.52 -85.68 38.12
N LYS A 258 -1.80 -85.31 38.19
CA LYS A 258 -2.83 -86.06 38.93
C LYS A 258 -3.38 -87.28 38.19
N GLU A 259 -3.37 -87.31 36.86
CA GLU A 259 -3.76 -88.50 36.08
C GLU A 259 -2.60 -89.50 35.85
N ALA A 260 -1.34 -89.08 36.03
CA ALA A 260 -0.18 -89.97 35.94
C ALA A 260 0.12 -90.75 37.24
N GLU A 261 -0.41 -90.32 38.39
CA GLU A 261 -0.22 -91.01 39.68
C GLU A 261 -1.31 -92.06 39.98
N GLU A 262 -2.41 -92.08 39.22
CA GLU A 262 -3.53 -93.03 39.40
C GLU A 262 -3.55 -94.19 38.37
N LYS A 263 -2.52 -94.31 37.53
CA LYS A 263 -2.39 -95.42 36.54
C LYS A 263 -1.09 -96.23 36.63
N ALA A 264 -0.40 -96.16 37.77
CA ALA A 264 0.83 -96.92 38.03
C ALA A 264 0.86 -97.62 39.41
N LYS A 265 -0.31 -98.10 39.88
CA LYS A 265 -0.41 -98.97 41.08
C LYS A 265 -1.35 -100.17 40.93
N ALA A 266 -1.66 -100.55 39.69
CA ALA A 266 -2.33 -101.81 39.41
C ALA A 266 -1.75 -102.39 38.13
N GLU A 267 -0.75 -103.25 38.27
CA GLU A 267 -0.64 -104.56 37.60
C GLU A 267 0.80 -105.08 37.69
N ALA A 268 0.92 -106.27 38.31
CA ALA A 268 1.96 -107.27 38.16
C ALA A 268 3.39 -106.83 38.56
N GLU A 269 3.90 -107.13 39.76
CA GLU A 269 4.04 -108.45 40.38
C GLU A 269 4.40 -109.58 39.38
N GLU A 270 5.66 -110.00 39.47
CA GLU A 270 6.16 -111.35 39.19
C GLU A 270 6.19 -111.87 37.74
N LYS A 271 7.37 -111.76 37.10
CA LYS A 271 8.17 -112.90 36.61
C LYS A 271 9.34 -112.36 35.78
N ALA A 272 10.55 -112.41 36.31
CA ALA A 272 11.41 -113.59 36.37
C ALA A 272 12.25 -113.76 35.09
N LYS A 273 13.56 -113.73 35.36
CA LYS A 273 14.67 -114.36 34.62
C LYS A 273 15.13 -113.58 33.39
N LYS A 274 16.29 -112.91 33.53
CA LYS A 274 17.65 -113.46 33.31
C LYS A 274 17.91 -113.50 31.80
N GLU A 275 19.04 -113.07 31.28
CA GLU A 275 20.40 -113.19 31.80
C GLU A 275 21.29 -112.29 30.93
N ALA A 276 22.44 -111.90 31.49
CA ALA A 276 23.74 -111.80 30.82
C ALA A 276 23.75 -111.15 29.43
N GLU A 277 24.25 -109.94 29.25
CA GLU A 277 25.68 -109.57 29.16
C GLU A 277 25.59 -108.21 28.42
N GLU A 278 26.36 -107.15 28.62
CA GLU A 278 27.62 -106.87 29.30
C GLU A 278 27.44 -105.44 29.85
N LYS A 279 27.84 -105.12 31.09
CA LYS A 279 29.22 -104.75 31.47
C LYS A 279 29.67 -103.50 30.69
N ALA A 280 30.07 -102.39 31.29
CA ALA A 280 30.25 -101.96 32.66
C ALA A 280 30.31 -100.42 32.56
N LYS A 281 29.64 -99.65 33.44
CA LYS A 281 30.18 -99.21 34.74
C LYS A 281 31.61 -98.70 34.57
N ALA A 282 31.82 -97.39 34.61
CA ALA A 282 31.94 -96.61 35.85
C ALA A 282 33.21 -95.76 35.62
N ASP A 283 33.43 -94.60 36.21
CA ASP A 283 32.84 -93.99 37.39
C ASP A 283 33.18 -92.50 37.32
N ALA A 284 32.48 -91.75 38.16
CA ALA A 284 32.98 -90.58 38.86
C ALA A 284 33.46 -89.35 38.07
N GLU A 285 32.63 -88.34 38.26
CA GLU A 285 33.02 -86.99 38.69
C GLU A 285 33.10 -85.90 37.61
N ALA A 286 32.03 -85.11 37.60
CA ALA A 286 32.03 -83.65 37.57
C ALA A 286 33.18 -82.96 36.80
N LYS A 287 32.88 -82.52 35.57
CA LYS A 287 33.02 -81.12 35.17
C LYS A 287 32.62 -80.92 33.71
N ALA A 288 31.74 -79.93 33.53
CA ALA A 288 31.87 -78.86 32.56
C ALA A 288 32.20 -79.20 31.08
N LYS A 289 31.23 -78.81 30.24
CA LYS A 289 31.42 -78.26 28.88
C LYS A 289 32.02 -79.21 27.84
N LYS A 290 31.18 -79.68 26.91
CA LYS A 290 31.08 -79.11 25.54
C LYS A 290 30.25 -80.05 24.67
N GLU A 291 29.07 -79.58 24.33
CA GLU A 291 28.40 -79.75 23.03
C GLU A 291 27.41 -78.58 22.89
N ALA A 292 27.83 -77.38 23.34
CA ALA A 292 28.03 -76.23 22.47
C ALA A 292 28.63 -76.53 21.07
N GLU A 293 27.79 -76.95 20.14
CA GLU A 293 27.84 -76.76 18.67
C GLU A 293 26.71 -77.65 18.17
N GLU A 294 25.49 -77.18 17.91
CA GLU A 294 25.16 -76.68 16.57
C GLU A 294 23.73 -76.11 16.47
N LYS A 295 23.12 -75.63 17.57
CA LYS A 295 21.75 -75.06 17.52
C LYS A 295 21.56 -73.69 18.14
N ALA A 296 22.67 -72.96 18.39
CA ALA A 296 22.64 -71.62 18.96
C ALA A 296 23.10 -70.50 18.00
N LYS A 297 23.28 -70.77 16.70
CA LYS A 297 23.69 -69.74 15.72
C LYS A 297 22.67 -69.44 14.61
N ALA A 298 21.56 -70.16 14.49
CA ALA A 298 20.64 -69.97 13.37
C ALA A 298 19.42 -69.07 13.66
N GLU A 299 19.00 -68.88 14.93
CA GLU A 299 17.78 -68.10 15.24
C GLU A 299 18.02 -66.68 15.77
N ALA A 300 19.23 -66.35 16.20
CA ALA A 300 19.55 -65.01 16.72
C ALA A 300 19.97 -63.99 15.63
N GLU A 301 20.49 -64.46 14.48
CA GLU A 301 20.98 -63.56 13.42
C GLU A 301 19.92 -63.21 12.37
N ALA A 302 18.86 -64.03 12.26
CA ALA A 302 17.77 -63.81 11.29
C ALA A 302 16.68 -62.84 11.76
N LYS A 303 16.52 -62.63 13.08
CA LYS A 303 15.48 -61.75 13.63
C LYS A 303 15.95 -60.30 13.82
N ALA A 304 17.24 -60.07 14.04
CA ALA A 304 17.81 -58.74 14.23
C ALA A 304 18.05 -57.95 12.92
N LYS A 305 18.19 -58.63 11.77
CA LYS A 305 18.36 -57.96 10.46
C LYS A 305 17.04 -57.60 9.76
N LYS A 306 15.97 -58.37 9.95
CA LYS A 306 14.65 -58.07 9.34
C LYS A 306 13.93 -56.90 10.02
N GLU A 307 14.04 -56.74 11.33
CA GLU A 307 13.34 -55.67 12.05
C GLU A 307 14.01 -54.29 11.90
N ALA A 308 15.32 -54.24 11.64
CA ALA A 308 16.05 -53.00 11.42
C ALA A 308 15.88 -52.45 9.98
N GLU A 309 15.74 -53.32 8.98
CA GLU A 309 15.60 -52.92 7.58
C GLU A 309 14.15 -52.51 7.24
N GLU A 310 13.14 -53.10 7.89
CA GLU A 310 11.73 -52.76 7.67
C GLU A 310 11.33 -51.44 8.35
N LYS A 311 11.92 -51.13 9.52
CA LYS A 311 11.69 -49.85 10.23
C LYS A 311 12.36 -48.65 9.53
N ALA A 312 13.54 -48.85 8.94
CA ALA A 312 14.26 -47.81 8.20
C ALA A 312 13.61 -47.47 6.84
N LYS A 313 12.99 -48.45 6.16
CA LYS A 313 12.21 -48.18 4.93
C LYS A 313 10.86 -47.51 5.22
N ALA A 314 10.16 -47.91 6.28
CA ALA A 314 8.87 -47.33 6.65
C ALA A 314 8.98 -45.86 7.12
N GLU A 315 10.02 -45.49 7.88
CA GLU A 315 10.26 -44.08 8.27
C GLU A 315 10.69 -43.19 7.09
N ALA A 316 11.49 -43.72 6.15
CA ALA A 316 11.90 -42.98 4.97
C ALA A 316 10.75 -42.74 3.99
N GLU A 317 9.87 -43.72 3.78
CA GLU A 317 8.72 -43.59 2.87
C GLU A 317 7.59 -42.74 3.49
N ALA A 318 7.38 -42.80 4.81
CA ALA A 318 6.40 -41.95 5.51
C ALA A 318 6.83 -40.48 5.59
N LYS A 319 8.13 -40.19 5.74
CA LYS A 319 8.67 -38.82 5.73
C LYS A 319 8.64 -38.21 4.32
N ALA A 320 8.95 -39.01 3.29
CA ALA A 320 8.86 -38.57 1.89
C ALA A 320 7.42 -38.32 1.41
N LYS A 321 6.43 -39.12 1.85
CA LYS A 321 5.01 -38.85 1.56
C LYS A 321 4.47 -37.63 2.30
N LYS A 322 4.85 -37.40 3.57
CA LYS A 322 4.42 -36.20 4.32
C LYS A 322 5.01 -34.89 3.80
N ASP A 323 6.29 -34.86 3.42
CA ASP A 323 6.91 -33.65 2.86
C ASP A 323 6.37 -33.35 1.45
N ALA A 324 6.05 -34.37 0.65
CA ALA A 324 5.41 -34.19 -0.65
C ALA A 324 3.95 -33.70 -0.54
N GLU A 325 3.18 -34.23 0.41
CA GLU A 325 1.79 -33.81 0.65
C GLU A 325 1.70 -32.41 1.28
N ALA A 326 2.62 -32.05 2.18
CA ALA A 326 2.71 -30.72 2.77
C ALA A 326 3.12 -29.66 1.74
N LYS A 327 4.06 -29.98 0.84
CA LYS A 327 4.46 -29.09 -0.26
C LYS A 327 3.33 -28.93 -1.30
N ALA A 328 2.64 -30.01 -1.65
CA ALA A 328 1.50 -29.95 -2.58
C ALA A 328 0.30 -29.17 -2.00
N LYS A 329 0.04 -29.27 -0.69
CA LYS A 329 -0.97 -28.42 -0.02
C LYS A 329 -0.55 -26.95 0.06
N ALA A 330 0.71 -26.65 0.39
CA ALA A 330 1.21 -25.28 0.47
C ALA A 330 1.19 -24.58 -0.90
N ASP A 331 1.63 -25.27 -1.96
CA ASP A 331 1.58 -24.73 -3.33
C ASP A 331 0.13 -24.54 -3.83
N ALA A 332 -0.80 -25.44 -3.47
CA ALA A 332 -2.21 -25.30 -3.81
C ALA A 332 -2.91 -24.16 -3.05
N GLU A 333 -2.59 -23.97 -1.77
CA GLU A 333 -3.15 -22.92 -0.91
C GLU A 333 -2.59 -21.54 -1.27
N GLU A 334 -1.30 -21.45 -1.64
CA GLU A 334 -0.68 -20.23 -2.16
C GLU A 334 -1.24 -19.86 -3.53
N LYS A 335 -1.45 -20.83 -4.43
CA LYS A 335 -2.08 -20.59 -5.73
C LYS A 335 -3.55 -20.16 -5.59
N ALA A 336 -4.30 -20.77 -4.69
CA ALA A 336 -5.69 -20.37 -4.39
C ALA A 336 -5.77 -18.97 -3.75
N ARG A 337 -4.82 -18.61 -2.87
CA ARG A 337 -4.73 -17.26 -2.29
C ARG A 337 -4.39 -16.21 -3.35
N LEU A 338 -3.45 -16.49 -4.24
CA LEU A 338 -3.05 -15.58 -5.32
C LEU A 338 -4.16 -15.40 -6.36
N GLU A 339 -4.91 -16.45 -6.71
CA GLU A 339 -6.10 -16.33 -7.58
C GLU A 339 -7.23 -15.54 -6.90
N ALA A 340 -7.47 -15.76 -5.60
CA ALA A 340 -8.46 -15.00 -4.84
C ALA A 340 -8.09 -13.51 -4.70
N GLU A 341 -6.81 -13.20 -4.44
CA GLU A 341 -6.31 -11.83 -4.34
C GLU A 341 -6.35 -11.11 -5.70
N ALA A 342 -6.00 -11.80 -6.79
CA ALA A 342 -6.10 -11.26 -8.14
C ALA A 342 -7.57 -10.99 -8.56
N LYS A 343 -8.49 -11.90 -8.19
CA LYS A 343 -9.92 -11.73 -8.48
C LYS A 343 -10.54 -10.59 -7.67
N ALA A 344 -10.18 -10.46 -6.39
CA ALA A 344 -10.62 -9.37 -5.53
C ALA A 344 -10.07 -8.00 -5.96
N LYS A 345 -8.80 -7.93 -6.39
CA LYS A 345 -8.22 -6.70 -6.97
C LYS A 345 -8.94 -6.29 -8.25
N LYS A 346 -9.20 -7.23 -9.15
CA LYS A 346 -9.88 -6.95 -10.41
C LYS A 346 -11.33 -6.49 -10.20
N GLU A 347 -12.05 -7.13 -9.28
CA GLU A 347 -13.43 -6.76 -8.95
C GLU A 347 -13.52 -5.39 -8.24
N ALA A 348 -12.52 -5.04 -7.42
CA ALA A 348 -12.40 -3.71 -6.82
C ALA A 348 -12.05 -2.62 -7.83
N GLU A 349 -11.16 -2.91 -8.79
CA GLU A 349 -10.77 -1.98 -9.87
C GLU A 349 -11.94 -1.73 -10.82
N ASP A 350 -12.67 -2.77 -11.22
CA ASP A 350 -13.85 -2.66 -12.08
C ASP A 350 -14.98 -1.87 -11.39
N LYS A 351 -15.19 -2.08 -10.08
CA LYS A 351 -16.19 -1.34 -9.30
C LYS A 351 -15.81 0.14 -9.11
N ALA A 352 -14.54 0.43 -8.83
CA ALA A 352 -14.05 1.81 -8.70
C ALA A 352 -14.16 2.57 -10.03
N LYS A 353 -13.88 1.90 -11.15
CA LYS A 353 -14.00 2.49 -12.49
C LYS A 353 -15.46 2.77 -12.86
N ALA A 354 -16.38 1.84 -12.55
CA ALA A 354 -17.81 2.03 -12.78
C ALA A 354 -18.41 3.15 -11.92
N GLU A 355 -17.99 3.28 -10.66
CA GLU A 355 -18.45 4.32 -9.74
C GLU A 355 -17.90 5.71 -10.12
N ALA A 356 -16.64 5.78 -10.57
CA ALA A 356 -16.05 7.00 -11.12
C ALA A 356 -16.75 7.46 -12.41
N GLU A 357 -17.06 6.53 -13.32
CA GLU A 357 -17.77 6.85 -14.57
C GLU A 357 -19.21 7.29 -14.31
N ALA A 358 -19.91 6.66 -13.36
CA ALA A 358 -21.26 7.06 -12.95
C ALA A 358 -21.28 8.46 -12.29
N ASN A 359 -20.31 8.76 -11.41
CA ASN A 359 -20.21 10.07 -10.78
C ASN A 359 -19.84 11.17 -11.78
N ALA A 360 -18.92 10.90 -12.73
CA ALA A 360 -18.57 11.84 -13.78
C ALA A 360 -19.77 12.15 -14.70
N LYS A 361 -20.59 11.15 -15.02
CA LYS A 361 -21.82 11.36 -15.81
C LYS A 361 -22.85 12.21 -15.07
N LYS A 362 -23.04 11.94 -13.77
CA LYS A 362 -23.98 12.69 -12.93
C LYS A 362 -23.55 14.15 -12.73
N GLU A 363 -22.26 14.38 -12.47
CA GLU A 363 -21.71 15.73 -12.29
C GLU A 363 -21.77 16.55 -13.59
N ALA A 364 -21.57 15.91 -14.75
CA ALA A 364 -21.76 16.55 -16.06
C ALA A 364 -23.23 16.91 -16.33
N GLU A 365 -24.18 16.04 -15.96
CA GLU A 365 -25.62 16.29 -16.13
C GLU A 365 -26.12 17.40 -15.19
N ASP A 366 -25.70 17.39 -13.92
CA ASP A 366 -26.05 18.43 -12.94
C ASP A 366 -25.47 19.80 -13.34
N LYS A 367 -24.23 19.84 -13.85
CA LYS A 367 -23.61 21.07 -14.35
C LYS A 367 -24.31 21.62 -15.59
N ALA A 368 -24.68 20.75 -16.54
CA ALA A 368 -25.42 21.16 -17.73
C ALA A 368 -26.81 21.73 -17.37
N LYS A 369 -27.49 21.13 -16.37
CA LYS A 369 -28.78 21.61 -15.90
C LYS A 369 -28.68 22.96 -15.17
N ALA A 370 -27.65 23.13 -14.34
CA ALA A 370 -27.39 24.39 -13.64
C ALA A 370 -27.01 25.55 -14.59
N GLU A 371 -26.20 25.29 -15.61
CA GLU A 371 -25.88 26.30 -16.64
C GLU A 371 -27.12 26.69 -17.46
N ALA A 372 -27.97 25.73 -17.82
CA ALA A 372 -29.21 26.01 -18.54
C ALA A 372 -30.18 26.86 -17.70
N GLU A 373 -30.32 26.56 -16.41
CA GLU A 373 -31.20 27.31 -15.50
C GLU A 373 -30.66 28.72 -15.21
N ALA A 374 -29.34 28.88 -15.04
CA ALA A 374 -28.70 30.18 -14.86
C ALA A 374 -28.83 31.06 -16.11
N LYS A 375 -28.70 30.47 -17.31
CA LYS A 375 -28.87 31.19 -18.57
C LYS A 375 -30.32 31.64 -18.77
N ALA A 376 -31.30 30.77 -18.50
CA ALA A 376 -32.72 31.11 -18.57
C ALA A 376 -33.11 32.23 -17.60
N LYS A 377 -32.55 32.22 -16.38
CA LYS A 377 -32.82 33.25 -15.37
C LYS A 377 -32.22 34.61 -15.75
N LYS A 378 -31.04 34.61 -16.37
CA LYS A 378 -30.37 35.84 -16.83
C LYS A 378 -31.08 36.46 -18.04
N GLU A 379 -31.51 35.65 -19.01
CA GLU A 379 -32.32 36.15 -20.14
C GLU A 379 -33.67 36.71 -19.68
N ALA A 380 -34.31 36.09 -18.68
CA ALA A 380 -35.56 36.62 -18.11
C ALA A 380 -35.35 37.96 -17.38
N GLU A 381 -34.24 38.13 -16.66
CA GLU A 381 -33.93 39.38 -15.94
C GLU A 381 -33.54 40.52 -16.90
N GLU A 382 -32.78 40.24 -17.96
CA GLU A 382 -32.48 41.23 -19.00
C GLU A 382 -33.73 41.66 -19.75
N LYS A 383 -34.64 40.73 -20.07
CA LYS A 383 -35.90 41.06 -20.71
C LYS A 383 -36.80 41.92 -19.82
N ALA A 384 -36.88 41.60 -18.53
CA ALA A 384 -37.65 42.40 -17.57
C ALA A 384 -37.08 43.82 -17.38
N LYS A 385 -35.75 43.99 -17.42
CA LYS A 385 -35.12 45.32 -17.39
C LYS A 385 -35.37 46.10 -18.67
N ALA A 386 -35.30 45.45 -19.83
CA ALA A 386 -35.59 46.09 -21.11
C ALA A 386 -37.05 46.57 -21.19
N ASP A 387 -38.02 45.73 -20.79
CA ASP A 387 -39.44 46.09 -20.77
C ASP A 387 -39.72 47.25 -19.77
N ALA A 388 -39.01 47.30 -18.64
CA ALA A 388 -39.13 48.40 -17.67
C ALA A 388 -38.54 49.72 -18.20
N GLU A 389 -37.38 49.66 -18.84
CA GLU A 389 -36.72 50.85 -19.41
C GLU A 389 -37.49 51.42 -20.61
N GLU A 390 -38.13 50.55 -21.40
CA GLU A 390 -39.03 50.97 -22.50
C GLU A 390 -40.29 51.64 -21.96
N LYS A 391 -40.85 51.12 -20.85
CA LYS A 391 -41.99 51.74 -20.17
C LYS A 391 -41.66 53.10 -19.58
N ASP A 392 -40.52 53.23 -18.89
CA ASP A 392 -40.07 54.52 -18.32
C ASP A 392 -39.83 55.58 -19.42
N LYS A 393 -39.31 55.17 -20.59
CA LYS A 393 -39.17 56.06 -21.75
C LYS A 393 -40.51 56.46 -22.35
N ALA A 394 -41.48 55.54 -22.42
CA ALA A 394 -42.82 55.84 -22.90
C ALA A 394 -43.55 56.83 -21.96
N ASP A 395 -43.49 56.59 -20.65
CA ASP A 395 -44.08 57.48 -19.63
C ASP A 395 -43.41 58.87 -19.64
N ALA A 396 -42.08 58.95 -19.81
CA ALA A 396 -41.36 60.21 -19.92
C ALA A 396 -41.71 60.99 -21.21
N ALA A 397 -41.88 60.29 -22.34
CA ALA A 397 -42.28 60.88 -23.61
C ALA A 397 -43.74 61.38 -23.57
N GLU A 398 -44.64 60.65 -22.92
CA GLU A 398 -46.03 61.07 -22.73
C GLU A 398 -46.13 62.30 -21.83
N LYS A 399 -45.35 62.34 -20.74
CA LYS A 399 -45.30 63.50 -19.85
C LYS A 399 -44.75 64.74 -20.54
N ALA A 400 -43.68 64.61 -21.32
CA ALA A 400 -43.12 65.71 -22.10
C ALA A 400 -44.10 66.24 -23.17
N ARG A 401 -44.97 65.38 -23.71
CA ARG A 401 -46.01 65.76 -24.68
C ARG A 401 -47.21 66.45 -24.04
N LEU A 402 -47.50 66.20 -22.76
CA LEU A 402 -48.57 66.87 -22.02
C LEU A 402 -48.13 68.24 -21.47
N GLU A 403 -46.82 68.46 -21.28
CA GLU A 403 -46.23 69.71 -20.78
C GLU A 403 -45.82 70.70 -21.90
N ALA A 404 -45.85 70.27 -23.16
CA ALA A 404 -45.64 71.10 -24.36
C ALA A 404 -46.98 71.46 -25.02
#